data_AF-A0A7C1WJS5-F1
#
_entry.id   AF-A0A7C1WJS5-F1
#
_cell.length_a   1.000
_cell.length_b   1.000
_cell.length_c   1.000
_cell.angle_alpha   90.00
_cell.angle_beta   90.00
_cell.angle_gamma   90.00
#
_symmetry.space_group_name_H-M   'P 1'
#
loop_
_entity.id
_entity.type
_entity.pdbx_description
1 polymer ?
#
loop_
_entity_poly.entity_id
_entity_poly.type
_entity_poly.pdbx_seq_one_letter_code
_entity_poly.pdbx_strand_id
1 'polypeptide(L)'
;MKRVTMFLLLIMLFPSLAFGGEIYGSITEGKRSVGAGVRVEIITASKTYPTETDRYGSYRLYVPEKGACTLKVHYRQPSQPIKVYSYEGSVRYDLVLEKRDGHYSLRME
;
A
#
# COMPACT_ATOMS: atom_id res chain seq x y z
N MET A 1 -0.84 -13.65 46.19
CA MET A 1 -1.74 -13.75 45.02
C MET A 1 -2.17 -12.38 44.48
N LYS A 2 -2.82 -11.49 45.27
CA LYS A 2 -3.25 -10.14 44.82
C LYS A 2 -2.16 -9.29 44.13
N ARG A 3 -0.92 -9.30 44.62
CA ARG A 3 0.20 -8.54 44.01
C ARG A 3 0.57 -9.06 42.61
N VAL A 4 0.58 -10.38 42.42
CA VAL A 4 0.84 -11.00 41.11
C VAL A 4 -0.31 -10.68 40.15
N THR A 5 -1.55 -10.75 40.61
CA THR A 5 -2.72 -10.37 39.82
C THR A 5 -2.68 -8.89 39.41
N MET A 6 -2.25 -8.00 40.30
CA MET A 6 -2.09 -6.57 40.02
C MET A 6 -0.98 -6.28 39.01
N PHE A 7 0.16 -6.98 39.08
CA PHE A 7 1.22 -6.89 38.08
C PHE A 7 0.79 -7.42 36.70
N LEU A 8 0.01 -8.50 36.66
CA LEU A 8 -0.52 -9.04 35.40
C LEU A 8 -1.52 -8.08 34.73
N LEU A 9 -2.34 -7.39 35.53
CA LEU A 9 -3.30 -6.39 35.03
C LEU A 9 -2.58 -5.15 34.46
N LEU A 10 -1.43 -4.77 35.04
CA LEU A 10 -0.64 -3.62 34.59
C LEU A 10 0.01 -3.84 33.22
N ILE A 11 0.40 -5.07 32.91
CA ILE A 11 1.02 -5.42 31.61
C ILE A 11 -0.01 -5.34 30.46
N MET A 12 -1.29 -5.57 30.73
CA MET A 12 -2.37 -5.43 29.72
C MET A 12 -2.71 -3.97 29.38
N LEU A 13 -2.19 -2.99 30.11
CA LEU A 13 -2.45 -1.56 29.88
C LEU A 13 -1.47 -0.91 28.88
N PHE A 14 -0.49 -1.65 28.35
CA PHE A 14 0.41 -1.12 27.33
C PHE A 14 -0.24 -1.25 25.94
N PRO A 15 -0.72 -0.16 25.30
CA PRO A 15 -1.14 -0.22 23.92
C PRO A 15 0.06 -0.61 23.06
N SER A 16 -0.09 -1.65 22.24
CA SER A 16 0.90 -1.94 21.21
C SER A 16 0.88 -0.78 20.21
N LEU A 17 2.04 -0.16 20.00
CA LEU A 17 2.19 0.88 18.99
C LEU A 17 2.11 0.19 17.62
N ALA A 18 0.93 0.26 16.98
CA ALA A 18 0.73 -0.18 15.61
C ALA A 18 1.38 0.85 14.67
N PHE A 19 2.69 0.73 14.48
CA PHE A 19 3.45 1.57 13.56
C PHE A 19 3.33 0.99 12.14
N GLY A 20 2.49 1.60 11.30
CA GLY A 20 2.54 1.39 9.87
C GLY A 20 1.64 2.35 9.11
N GLY A 21 2.25 3.09 8.19
CA GLY A 21 1.54 3.98 7.29
C GLY A 21 0.65 3.17 6.36
N GLU A 22 -0.61 3.54 6.29
CA GLU A 22 -1.47 3.01 5.25
C GLU A 22 -1.14 3.68 3.92
N ILE A 23 -0.89 2.87 2.90
CA ILE A 23 -0.84 3.35 1.52
C ILE A 23 -2.14 2.92 0.84
N TYR A 24 -2.83 3.85 0.21
CA TYR A 24 -4.08 3.56 -0.49
C TYR A 24 -4.25 4.41 -1.74
N GLY A 25 -5.18 4.05 -2.61
CA GLY A 25 -5.51 4.84 -3.79
C GLY A 25 -6.37 4.07 -4.78
N SER A 26 -6.50 4.61 -5.99
CA SER A 26 -7.16 3.95 -7.11
C SER A 26 -6.26 3.85 -8.34
N ILE A 27 -6.51 2.83 -9.16
CA ILE A 27 -5.82 2.64 -10.44
C ILE A 27 -6.84 2.72 -11.58
N THR A 28 -6.56 3.56 -12.56
CA THR A 28 -7.36 3.70 -13.78
C THR A 28 -6.50 3.45 -15.02
N GLU A 29 -7.09 2.91 -16.09
CA GLU A 29 -6.56 2.91 -17.44
C GLU A 29 -7.19 4.10 -18.18
N GLY A 30 -6.45 5.22 -18.29
CA GLY A 30 -7.00 6.50 -18.74
C GLY A 30 -8.10 7.02 -17.80
N LYS A 31 -9.38 6.90 -18.20
CA LYS A 31 -10.55 7.30 -17.38
C LYS A 31 -11.35 6.12 -16.84
N ARG A 32 -10.96 4.89 -17.16
CA ARG A 32 -11.69 3.67 -16.79
C ARG A 32 -11.00 2.97 -15.64
N SER A 33 -11.74 2.51 -14.64
CA SER A 33 -11.18 1.67 -13.56
C SER A 33 -10.59 0.37 -14.10
N VAL A 34 -9.49 -0.09 -13.52
CA VAL A 34 -8.89 -1.39 -13.85
C VAL A 34 -9.65 -2.60 -13.28
N GLY A 35 -10.63 -2.35 -12.39
CA GLY A 35 -11.44 -3.41 -11.76
C GLY A 35 -10.67 -4.22 -10.70
N ALA A 36 -11.23 -5.37 -10.32
CA ALA A 36 -10.72 -6.22 -9.25
C ALA A 36 -9.56 -7.12 -9.68
N GLY A 37 -8.70 -7.48 -8.72
CA GLY A 37 -7.67 -8.51 -8.88
C GLY A 37 -6.39 -8.03 -9.55
N VAL A 38 -6.20 -6.72 -9.75
CA VAL A 38 -4.92 -6.18 -10.22
C VAL A 38 -3.95 -6.15 -9.05
N ARG A 39 -2.85 -6.89 -9.18
CA ARG A 39 -1.83 -6.98 -8.13
C ARG A 39 -1.01 -5.69 -8.06
N VAL A 40 -0.89 -5.15 -6.85
CA VAL A 40 -0.08 -3.98 -6.51
C VAL A 40 0.95 -4.39 -5.46
N GLU A 41 2.19 -3.95 -5.63
CA GLU A 41 3.27 -4.24 -4.70
C GLU A 41 3.94 -2.95 -4.24
N ILE A 42 4.11 -2.80 -2.94
CA ILE A 42 5.00 -1.79 -2.35
C ILE A 42 6.28 -2.49 -1.92
N ILE A 43 7.38 -2.13 -2.58
CA ILE A 43 8.72 -2.66 -2.31
C ILE A 43 9.46 -1.64 -1.47
N THR A 44 9.88 -2.05 -0.29
CA THR A 44 10.74 -1.28 0.62
C THR A 44 12.15 -1.86 0.60
N ALA A 45 13.08 -1.30 1.39
CA ALA A 45 14.42 -1.86 1.53
C ALA A 45 14.43 -3.23 2.24
N SER A 46 13.45 -3.50 3.10
CA SER A 46 13.34 -4.71 3.92
C SER A 46 12.44 -5.77 3.30
N LYS A 47 11.29 -5.34 2.76
CA LYS A 47 10.19 -6.25 2.42
C LYS A 47 9.32 -5.75 1.25
N THR A 48 8.72 -6.69 0.54
CA THR A 48 7.66 -6.46 -0.43
C THR A 48 6.30 -6.73 0.21
N TYR A 49 5.37 -5.77 0.07
CA TYR A 49 4.00 -5.84 0.54
C TYR A 49 3.05 -5.93 -0.66
N PRO A 50 2.42 -7.10 -0.91
CA PRO A 50 1.45 -7.25 -1.99
C PRO A 50 0.02 -6.91 -1.52
N THR A 51 -0.80 -6.41 -2.43
CA THR A 51 -2.25 -6.29 -2.30
C THR A 51 -2.90 -6.42 -3.68
N GLU A 52 -4.22 -6.48 -3.74
CA GLU A 52 -5.00 -6.51 -4.98
C GLU A 52 -6.04 -5.41 -4.99
N THR A 53 -6.39 -4.93 -6.18
CA THR A 53 -7.47 -3.97 -6.35
C THR A 53 -8.84 -4.59 -6.10
N ASP A 54 -9.77 -3.79 -5.59
CA ASP A 54 -11.18 -4.14 -5.47
C ASP A 54 -11.95 -3.91 -6.79
N ARG A 55 -13.27 -4.14 -6.78
CA ARG A 55 -14.13 -3.98 -7.96
C ARG A 55 -14.15 -2.57 -8.57
N TYR A 56 -13.66 -1.57 -7.85
CA TYR A 56 -13.56 -0.18 -8.30
C TYR A 56 -12.13 0.20 -8.69
N GLY A 57 -11.18 -0.73 -8.67
CA GLY A 57 -9.77 -0.45 -8.94
C GLY A 57 -9.07 0.20 -7.76
N SER A 58 -9.68 0.23 -6.58
CA SER A 58 -9.09 0.77 -5.36
C SER A 58 -8.19 -0.27 -4.69
N TYR A 59 -7.06 0.17 -4.15
CA TYR A 59 -6.14 -0.67 -3.39
C TYR A 59 -5.81 -0.01 -2.06
N ARG A 60 -5.49 -0.84 -1.06
CA ARG A 60 -4.96 -0.39 0.22
C ARG A 60 -4.09 -1.46 0.85
N LEU A 61 -3.05 -1.04 1.57
CA LEU A 61 -2.19 -1.91 2.36
C LEU A 61 -1.43 -1.12 3.43
N TYR A 62 -1.00 -1.81 4.48
CA TYR A 62 -0.19 -1.22 5.54
C TYR A 62 1.28 -1.50 5.29
N VAL A 63 2.10 -0.45 5.35
CA VAL A 63 3.56 -0.51 5.22
C VAL A 63 4.17 0.01 6.52
N PRO A 64 4.68 -0.88 7.40
CA PRO A 64 5.29 -0.53 8.68
C PRO A 64 6.48 0.43 8.55
N GLU A 65 7.26 0.28 7.49
CA GLU A 65 8.46 1.06 7.24
C GLU A 65 8.12 2.46 6.76
N LYS A 66 8.88 3.46 7.24
CA LYS A 66 8.79 4.85 6.81
C LYS A 66 9.88 5.13 5.76
N GLY A 67 9.57 5.99 4.81
CA GLY A 67 10.54 6.48 3.81
C GLY A 67 10.25 6.00 2.39
N ALA A 68 11.28 6.06 1.54
CA ALA A 68 11.15 5.79 0.11
C ALA A 68 10.82 4.32 -0.17
N CYS A 69 9.80 4.12 -1.00
CA CYS A 69 9.35 2.83 -1.47
C CYS A 69 9.19 2.84 -3.00
N THR A 70 9.08 1.67 -3.59
CA THR A 70 8.79 1.49 -5.01
C THR A 70 7.43 0.84 -5.17
N LEU A 71 6.51 1.49 -5.87
CA LEU A 71 5.20 0.96 -6.20
C LEU A 71 5.24 0.30 -7.59
N LYS A 72 4.79 -0.95 -7.66
CA LYS A 72 4.68 -1.71 -8.90
C LYS A 72 3.24 -2.19 -9.08
N VAL A 73 2.72 -2.05 -10.31
CA VAL A 73 1.40 -2.53 -10.71
C VAL A 73 1.58 -3.61 -11.77
N HIS A 74 0.91 -4.74 -11.60
CA HIS A 74 0.95 -5.85 -12.54
C HIS A 74 -0.36 -5.88 -13.34
N TYR A 75 -0.42 -5.15 -14.45
CA TYR A 75 -1.63 -5.02 -15.27
C TYR A 75 -1.37 -5.32 -16.74
N ARG A 76 -1.78 -6.51 -17.21
CA ARG A 76 -1.60 -7.04 -18.59
C ARG A 76 -0.14 -7.14 -19.04
N GLN A 77 0.54 -6.01 -19.16
CA GLN A 77 1.97 -5.89 -19.44
C GLN A 77 2.66 -5.14 -18.27
N PRO A 78 3.93 -5.43 -17.99
CA PRO A 78 4.66 -4.71 -16.94
C PRO A 78 4.72 -3.20 -17.24
N SER A 79 4.29 -2.36 -16.29
CA SER A 79 4.56 -0.93 -16.31
C SER A 79 5.88 -0.64 -15.59
N GLN A 80 6.47 0.53 -15.86
CA GLN A 80 7.60 1.00 -15.05
C GLN A 80 7.14 1.24 -13.61
N PRO A 81 7.88 0.73 -12.60
CA PRO A 81 7.62 1.05 -11.20
C PRO A 81 7.84 2.55 -10.94
N ILE A 82 7.13 3.10 -9.95
CA ILE A 82 7.27 4.49 -9.55
C ILE A 82 7.74 4.60 -8.10
N LYS A 83 8.44 5.69 -7.78
CA LYS A 83 8.85 5.98 -6.41
C LYS A 83 7.67 6.58 -5.63
N VAL A 84 7.39 6.02 -4.46
CA VAL A 84 6.41 6.53 -3.48
C VAL A 84 7.06 6.64 -2.11
N TYR A 85 6.36 7.18 -1.13
CA TYR A 85 6.85 7.29 0.24
C TYR A 85 5.81 6.76 1.22
N SER A 86 6.29 6.02 2.22
CA SER A 86 5.49 5.61 3.37
C SER A 86 5.74 6.57 4.53
N TYR A 87 4.67 6.92 5.24
CA TYR A 87 4.69 7.84 6.38
C TYR A 87 4.10 7.14 7.61
N GLU A 88 4.00 7.84 8.74
CA GLU A 88 3.32 7.29 9.91
C GLU A 88 1.80 7.26 9.75
N GLY A 89 1.25 8.26 9.06
CA GLY A 89 -0.17 8.32 8.72
C GLY A 89 -0.47 7.74 7.34
N SER A 90 -1.77 7.67 7.02
CA SER A 90 -2.23 7.23 5.72
C SER A 90 -1.82 8.21 4.62
N VAL A 91 -1.36 7.67 3.49
CA VAL A 91 -1.01 8.44 2.29
C VAL A 91 -1.73 7.87 1.07
N ARG A 92 -2.22 8.78 0.23
CA ARG A 92 -2.97 8.44 -0.98
C ARG A 92 -2.10 8.57 -2.22
N TYR A 93 -2.13 7.54 -3.07
CA TYR A 93 -1.53 7.55 -4.40
C TYR A 93 -2.55 7.06 -5.43
N ASP A 94 -3.22 7.98 -6.11
CA ASP A 94 -4.06 7.67 -7.26
C ASP A 94 -3.18 7.57 -8.51
N LEU A 95 -3.44 6.55 -9.33
CA LEU A 95 -2.58 6.15 -10.43
C LEU A 95 -3.36 6.03 -11.73
N VAL A 96 -2.78 6.56 -12.80
CA VAL A 96 -3.26 6.37 -14.17
C VAL A 96 -2.25 5.54 -14.94
N LEU A 97 -2.73 4.45 -15.51
CA LEU A 97 -2.07 3.67 -16.55
C LEU A 97 -2.37 4.34 -17.89
N GLU A 98 -1.35 4.97 -18.46
CA GLU A 98 -1.40 5.53 -19.80
C GLU A 98 -0.84 4.51 -20.79
N LYS A 99 -1.59 4.23 -21.86
CA LYS A 99 -1.09 3.40 -22.96
C LYS A 99 -0.52 4.31 -24.04
N ARG A 100 0.79 4.21 -24.30
CA ARG A 100 1.48 4.89 -25.41
C ARG A 100 2.24 3.86 -26.22
N ASP A 101 2.04 3.87 -27.53
CA ASP A 101 2.77 3.00 -28.48
C ASP A 101 2.74 1.51 -28.11
N GLY A 102 1.63 1.05 -27.52
CA GLY A 102 1.46 -0.35 -27.12
C GLY A 102 2.07 -0.73 -25.77
N HIS A 103 2.68 0.22 -25.05
CA HIS A 103 3.24 0.04 -23.70
C HIS A 103 2.46 0.83 -22.66
N TYR A 104 2.40 0.31 -21.42
CA TYR A 104 1.81 1.02 -20.29
C TYR A 104 2.87 1.80 -19.51
N SER A 105 2.61 3.08 -19.26
CA SER A 105 3.32 3.91 -18.28
C SER A 105 2.41 4.19 -17.09
N LEU A 106 3.02 4.27 -15.90
CA LEU A 106 2.32 4.57 -14.66
C LEU A 106 2.59 6.02 -14.27
N ARG A 107 1.54 6.79 -13.99
CA ARG A 107 1.62 8.19 -13.56
C ARG A 107 0.75 8.43 -12.34
N MET A 108 1.17 9.32 -11.46
CA MET A 108 0.32 9.82 -10.37
C MET A 108 -0.72 10.78 -10.93
N GLU A 109 -1.98 10.61 -10.51
CA GLU A 109 -3.08 11.52 -10.86
C GLU A 109 -3.08 12.79 -10.01
#